data_AF-A0A8J2ET28-F1
#
_entry.id   AF-A0A8J2ET28-F1
#
_cell.length_a   1.000
_cell.length_b   1.000
_cell.length_c   1.000
_cell.angle_alpha   90.00
_cell.angle_beta   90.00
_cell.angle_gamma   90.00
#
_symmetry.space_group_name_H-M   'P 1'
#
loop_
_entity.id
_entity.type
_entity.pdbx_description
1 polymer ?
#
loop_
_entity_poly.entity_id
_entity_poly.type
_entity_poly.pdbx_seq_one_letter_code
_entity_poly.pdbx_strand_id
1 'polypeptide(L)'
;MGGAVGQQKNAEARALKSKQAELGFFRDTQERRDIEWRDRPDAEVVVGEATHPEWEQTDSIVFSKPVDFAKKQQRQGRFFSKMYRFIGTWKVDQNCLFLRWDGKDGQMDVLRAERIEIEFANPQTKMMVKVTEPNVLPWWFTPDCVSKRFERSDESLKNFECGVCYFELWKARGAAMRRYTRRVCEHYIHYECAAHLLEEARTEHGRNEAECPVCGARFNEVKEMPDILKDPRGWFQIVDADYGGELNRVEVLNGLGTTMPISREKLEDAIENHWHEWDPDGSGTITAREFMLAGNGLKDYIVRHIKELEGKTSGKGMAILDIPDLDTHPLEWFEYWDADNSGTLEQHEMVRAFVRTFCVTNWGEPILRRAFDMRKLAVVVWSELGFHALDSIDFETFLEPDGLADTFIHNQIHLNAFGTGSQGF
;
A
#
# COMPACT_ATOMS: atom_id res chain seq x y z
N MET A 1 -18.39 4.61 57.59
CA MET A 1 -17.79 5.82 56.98
C MET A 1 -16.39 5.50 56.47
N GLY A 2 -16.28 4.94 55.27
CA GLY A 2 -14.98 4.63 54.65
C GLY A 2 -14.98 4.60 53.11
N GLY A 3 -16.12 4.81 52.45
CA GLY A 3 -16.23 4.71 50.98
C GLY A 3 -16.11 6.03 50.22
N ALA A 4 -16.35 7.19 50.86
CA ALA A 4 -16.50 8.45 50.14
C ALA A 4 -15.18 9.14 49.75
N VAL A 5 -14.09 8.89 50.49
CA VAL A 5 -12.80 9.58 50.26
C VAL A 5 -12.02 8.97 49.07
N GLY A 6 -12.32 7.72 48.69
CA GLY A 6 -11.65 7.04 47.57
C GLY A 6 -12.14 7.46 46.18
N GLN A 7 -13.40 7.89 46.05
CA GLN A 7 -13.98 8.24 44.75
C GLN A 7 -13.57 9.64 44.27
N GLN A 8 -13.35 10.59 45.18
CA GLN A 8 -13.02 11.96 44.82
C GLN A 8 -11.58 12.12 44.29
N LYS A 9 -10.63 11.36 44.83
CA LYS A 9 -9.23 11.33 44.33
C LYS A 9 -9.08 10.68 42.96
N ASN A 10 -9.95 9.73 42.61
CA ASN A 10 -9.95 9.09 41.29
C ASN A 10 -10.56 9.97 40.19
N ALA A 11 -11.43 10.92 40.54
CA ALA A 11 -12.02 11.86 39.58
C ALA A 11 -11.03 12.98 39.20
N GLU A 12 -10.33 13.56 40.18
CA GLU A 12 -9.31 14.60 39.93
C GLU A 12 -8.11 14.06 39.13
N ALA A 13 -7.73 12.80 39.35
CA ALA A 13 -6.67 12.15 38.60
C ALA A 13 -7.03 11.85 37.13
N ARG A 14 -8.31 11.74 36.78
CA ARG A 14 -8.77 11.56 35.39
C ARG A 14 -8.89 12.88 34.64
N ALA A 15 -9.32 13.95 35.32
CA ALA A 15 -9.47 15.28 34.71
C ALA A 15 -8.12 15.93 34.33
N LEU A 16 -7.06 15.68 35.12
CA LEU A 16 -5.71 16.18 34.82
C LEU A 16 -5.06 15.46 33.64
N LYS A 17 -5.40 14.18 33.41
CA LYS A 17 -4.85 13.37 32.30
C LYS A 17 -5.45 13.73 30.94
N SER A 18 -6.71 14.16 30.90
CA SER A 18 -7.38 14.55 29.65
C SER A 18 -6.88 15.91 29.14
N LYS A 19 -6.67 16.90 30.03
CA LYS A 19 -6.16 18.24 29.65
C LYS A 19 -4.71 18.28 29.19
N GLN A 20 -3.91 17.24 29.47
CA GLN A 20 -2.53 17.13 28.98
C GLN A 20 -2.43 16.44 27.61
N ALA A 21 -3.46 15.73 27.17
CA ALA A 21 -3.50 15.07 25.86
C ALA A 21 -3.83 16.07 24.73
N GLU A 22 -4.68 17.07 25.00
CA GLU A 22 -5.18 18.01 23.98
C GLU A 22 -4.18 19.10 23.56
N LEU A 23 -3.20 19.47 24.40
CA LEU A 23 -2.20 20.51 24.09
C LEU A 23 -0.94 19.97 23.36
N GLY A 24 -0.80 18.65 23.21
CA GLY A 24 0.33 17.99 22.54
C GLY A 24 0.09 17.74 21.05
N PHE A 25 -1.16 17.45 20.70
CA PHE A 25 -1.85 17.67 19.42
C PHE A 25 -1.10 18.44 18.31
N PHE A 26 -1.09 19.78 18.52
CA PHE A 26 -1.40 20.75 17.47
C PHE A 26 -0.22 21.52 16.84
N ARG A 27 1.02 21.10 17.08
CA ARG A 27 2.23 21.81 16.62
C ARG A 27 3.14 20.94 15.77
N ASP A 28 2.69 19.75 15.38
CA ASP A 28 3.57 18.65 15.04
C ASP A 28 3.82 18.51 13.53
N THR A 29 2.88 18.65 12.57
CA THR A 29 3.15 18.15 11.18
C THR A 29 3.74 19.04 10.11
N GLN A 30 3.51 20.36 10.08
CA GLN A 30 4.18 21.23 9.11
C GLN A 30 5.57 21.65 9.57
N GLU A 31 5.76 21.69 10.90
CA GLU A 31 7.06 21.47 11.50
C GLU A 31 7.55 20.08 11.04
N ARG A 32 6.88 18.92 11.22
CA ARG A 32 7.41 17.59 10.80
C ARG A 32 7.85 17.44 9.34
N ARG A 33 7.28 18.07 8.30
CA ARG A 33 7.85 17.94 6.93
C ARG A 33 9.05 18.84 6.70
N ASP A 34 8.96 20.11 7.06
CA ASP A 34 10.14 20.98 7.00
C ASP A 34 11.20 20.52 8.04
N ILE A 35 10.83 19.83 9.11
CA ILE A 35 11.68 19.11 10.09
C ILE A 35 12.20 17.82 9.46
N GLU A 36 11.41 17.02 8.74
CA GLU A 36 11.85 15.78 8.07
C GLU A 36 12.88 16.07 6.98
N TRP A 37 12.79 17.23 6.30
CA TRP A 37 13.75 17.67 5.30
C TRP A 37 14.88 18.54 5.89
N ARG A 38 14.68 19.25 7.01
CA ARG A 38 15.73 20.00 7.76
C ARG A 38 16.54 19.14 8.73
N ASP A 39 16.06 17.94 9.11
CA ASP A 39 16.73 16.98 10.00
C ASP A 39 17.58 15.93 9.26
N ARG A 40 17.51 15.89 7.93
CA ARG A 40 18.43 15.05 7.15
C ARG A 40 19.85 15.61 7.33
N PRO A 41 20.85 14.75 7.62
CA PRO A 41 22.21 15.22 7.88
C PRO A 41 22.75 15.91 6.63
N ASP A 42 23.36 17.09 6.78
CA ASP A 42 24.15 17.71 5.71
C ASP A 42 25.52 17.03 5.59
N ALA A 43 25.50 15.72 5.34
CA ALA A 43 26.69 14.89 5.25
C ALA A 43 27.49 15.24 3.99
N GLU A 44 28.80 15.36 4.12
CA GLU A 44 29.69 15.61 2.98
C GLU A 44 30.00 14.34 2.17
N VAL A 45 29.74 13.17 2.75
CA VAL A 45 29.98 11.86 2.13
C VAL A 45 28.90 10.86 2.50
N VAL A 46 28.74 9.84 1.65
CA VAL A 46 27.95 8.63 1.89
C VAL A 46 28.86 7.42 1.64
N VAL A 47 28.89 6.44 2.52
CA VAL A 47 29.71 5.22 2.44
C VAL A 47 28.79 4.02 2.23
N GLY A 48 29.19 3.05 1.41
CA GLY A 48 28.47 1.79 1.24
C GLY A 48 29.37 0.60 0.95
N GLU A 49 28.82 -0.60 1.08
CA GLU A 49 29.44 -1.87 0.72
C GLU A 49 28.84 -2.40 -0.59
N ALA A 50 29.67 -2.98 -1.45
CA ALA A 50 29.26 -3.47 -2.76
C ALA A 50 29.71 -4.91 -3.00
N THR A 51 28.84 -5.72 -3.60
CA THR A 51 29.11 -7.13 -3.96
C THR A 51 28.76 -7.40 -5.42
N HIS A 52 29.43 -8.39 -6.01
CA HIS A 52 29.18 -8.87 -7.37
C HIS A 52 29.56 -10.37 -7.46
N PRO A 53 28.84 -11.21 -8.25
CA PRO A 53 29.09 -12.66 -8.29
C PRO A 53 30.51 -13.06 -8.73
N GLU A 54 31.14 -12.22 -9.54
CA GLU A 54 32.49 -12.46 -10.05
C GLU A 54 33.61 -12.01 -9.07
N TRP A 55 33.26 -11.44 -7.91
CA TRP A 55 34.24 -10.93 -6.95
C TRP A 55 34.48 -11.95 -5.82
N GLU A 56 35.75 -12.19 -5.48
CA GLU A 56 36.12 -13.09 -4.37
C GLU A 56 35.83 -12.47 -2.99
N GLN A 57 35.76 -11.13 -2.90
CA GLN A 57 35.57 -10.37 -1.66
C GLN A 57 34.65 -9.14 -1.89
N THR A 58 33.99 -8.68 -0.83
CA THR A 58 33.17 -7.45 -0.82
C THR A 58 34.03 -6.19 -0.94
N ASP A 59 33.52 -5.18 -1.64
CA ASP A 59 34.19 -3.88 -1.80
C ASP A 59 33.54 -2.79 -0.92
N SER A 60 34.34 -1.80 -0.54
CA SER A 60 33.90 -0.60 0.16
C SER A 60 33.94 0.60 -0.79
N ILE A 61 32.79 1.26 -0.94
CA ILE A 61 32.57 2.40 -1.84
C ILE A 61 32.26 3.67 -1.04
N VAL A 62 32.86 4.80 -1.41
CA VAL A 62 32.62 6.11 -0.79
C VAL A 62 32.16 7.12 -1.84
N PHE A 63 30.98 7.70 -1.66
CA PHE A 63 30.36 8.74 -2.50
C PHE A 63 30.55 10.12 -1.89
N SER A 64 31.05 11.09 -2.66
CA SER A 64 31.23 12.46 -2.19
C SER A 64 30.09 13.40 -2.59
N LYS A 65 29.76 14.34 -1.69
CA LYS A 65 28.82 15.43 -1.96
C LYS A 65 29.30 16.28 -3.14
N PRO A 66 28.41 16.72 -4.04
CA PRO A 66 28.84 17.43 -5.25
C PRO A 66 29.28 18.88 -4.95
N VAL A 67 30.44 19.27 -5.48
CA VAL A 67 31.11 20.56 -5.19
C VAL A 67 30.35 21.78 -5.72
N ASP A 68 29.59 21.61 -6.80
CA ASP A 68 28.77 22.66 -7.43
C ASP A 68 27.26 22.49 -7.15
N PHE A 69 26.87 21.70 -6.13
CA PHE A 69 25.47 21.33 -5.96
C PHE A 69 24.54 22.55 -5.81
N ALA A 70 24.96 23.55 -5.03
CA ALA A 70 24.21 24.78 -4.80
C ALA A 70 23.90 25.57 -6.08
N LYS A 71 24.69 25.37 -7.16
CA LYS A 71 24.52 26.08 -8.43
C LYS A 71 23.83 25.24 -9.50
N LYS A 72 23.97 23.91 -9.45
CA LYS A 72 23.56 23.01 -10.54
C LYS A 72 22.51 21.98 -10.16
N GLN A 73 22.26 21.75 -8.86
CA GLN A 73 21.33 20.74 -8.33
C GLN A 73 21.53 19.32 -8.90
N GLN A 74 22.74 18.96 -9.32
CA GLN A 74 23.00 17.63 -9.87
C GLN A 74 23.39 16.64 -8.76
N ARG A 75 22.56 15.62 -8.52
CA ARG A 75 22.84 14.46 -7.62
C ARG A 75 23.81 13.48 -8.27
N GLN A 76 25.00 14.00 -8.59
CA GLN A 76 26.08 13.24 -9.21
C GLN A 76 27.41 13.71 -8.66
N GLY A 77 28.34 12.78 -8.51
CA GLY A 77 29.62 13.07 -7.91
C GLY A 77 30.66 12.03 -8.27
N ARG A 78 31.73 12.02 -7.48
CA ARG A 78 32.78 11.01 -7.58
C ARG A 78 32.57 9.97 -6.49
N PHE A 79 32.92 8.73 -6.82
CA PHE A 79 33.02 7.68 -5.81
C PHE A 79 34.39 7.00 -5.87
N PHE A 80 34.80 6.39 -4.77
CA PHE A 80 36.04 5.63 -4.64
C PHE A 80 35.76 4.18 -4.27
N SER A 81 36.42 3.23 -4.94
CA SER A 81 36.39 1.79 -4.65
C SER A 81 37.70 1.33 -4.02
N LYS A 82 37.63 0.66 -2.86
CA LYS A 82 38.82 0.24 -2.09
C LYS A 82 39.49 -1.00 -2.67
N MET A 83 38.71 -1.98 -3.09
CA MET A 83 39.17 -3.27 -3.62
C MET A 83 39.97 -3.06 -4.90
N TYR A 84 39.43 -2.25 -5.82
CA TYR A 84 40.10 -1.99 -7.09
C TYR A 84 41.01 -0.76 -7.07
N ARG A 85 41.01 0.01 -5.97
CA ARG A 85 41.83 1.22 -5.77
C ARG A 85 41.69 2.25 -6.89
N PHE A 86 40.48 2.45 -7.42
CA PHE A 86 40.23 3.46 -8.45
C PHE A 86 38.98 4.31 -8.18
N ILE A 87 38.87 5.40 -8.94
CA ILE A 87 37.82 6.42 -8.83
C ILE A 87 36.83 6.23 -9.98
N GLY A 88 35.55 6.33 -9.66
CA GLY A 88 34.46 6.34 -10.64
C GLY A 88 33.62 7.60 -10.54
N THR A 89 32.54 7.62 -11.30
CA THR A 89 31.49 8.64 -11.21
C THR A 89 30.18 8.00 -10.84
N TRP A 90 29.47 8.60 -9.89
CA TRP A 90 28.14 8.16 -9.51
C TRP A 90 27.11 9.20 -9.88
N LYS A 91 25.89 8.72 -10.07
CA LYS A 91 24.72 9.56 -10.19
C LYS A 91 23.56 8.83 -9.51
N VAL A 92 22.84 9.52 -8.63
CA VAL A 92 21.52 9.08 -8.19
C VAL A 92 20.52 9.79 -9.07
N ASP A 93 19.71 9.00 -9.74
CA ASP A 93 18.62 9.50 -10.55
C ASP A 93 17.41 8.65 -10.19
N GLN A 94 16.39 9.27 -9.59
CA GLN A 94 15.21 8.58 -9.10
C GLN A 94 15.55 7.52 -8.04
N ASN A 95 15.06 6.30 -8.21
CA ASN A 95 15.38 5.15 -7.36
C ASN A 95 16.57 4.36 -7.90
N CYS A 96 17.39 4.92 -8.80
CA CYS A 96 18.50 4.22 -9.41
C CYS A 96 19.83 4.90 -9.07
N LEU A 97 20.82 4.08 -8.76
CA LEU A 97 22.21 4.44 -8.56
C LEU A 97 23.03 3.97 -9.77
N PHE A 98 23.62 4.93 -10.48
CA PHE A 98 24.48 4.70 -11.64
C PHE A 98 25.94 4.75 -11.19
N LEU A 99 26.72 3.73 -11.55
CA LEU A 99 28.15 3.66 -11.27
C LEU A 99 28.91 3.47 -12.58
N ARG A 100 29.70 4.47 -12.98
CA ARG A 100 30.64 4.33 -14.09
C ARG A 100 32.05 4.13 -13.57
N TRP A 101 32.68 3.05 -14.03
CA TRP A 101 34.01 2.63 -13.60
C TRP A 101 35.06 3.07 -14.63
N ASP A 102 35.97 3.97 -14.26
CA ASP A 102 36.93 4.59 -15.20
C ASP A 102 37.96 3.59 -15.79
N GLY A 103 38.10 2.38 -15.23
CA GLY A 103 39.09 1.37 -15.64
C GLY A 103 38.59 0.15 -16.43
N LYS A 104 37.27 -0.04 -16.58
CA LYS A 104 36.67 -1.22 -17.25
C LYS A 104 35.96 -0.82 -18.54
N ASP A 105 36.71 -0.30 -19.54
CA ASP A 105 36.17 0.14 -20.84
C ASP A 105 34.96 1.10 -20.76
N GLY A 106 34.81 1.81 -19.64
CA GLY A 106 33.65 2.68 -19.38
C GLY A 106 32.34 1.92 -19.07
N GLN A 107 32.42 0.65 -18.66
CA GLN A 107 31.28 -0.14 -18.20
C GLN A 107 30.53 0.60 -17.08
N MET A 108 29.21 0.53 -17.15
CA MET A 108 28.31 1.21 -16.24
C MET A 108 27.39 0.19 -15.59
N ASP A 109 27.36 0.17 -14.27
CA ASP A 109 26.36 -0.58 -13.50
C ASP A 109 25.21 0.34 -13.12
N VAL A 110 24.00 -0.20 -13.25
CA VAL A 110 22.76 0.49 -12.88
C VAL A 110 22.09 -0.34 -11.80
N LEU A 111 22.12 0.16 -10.57
CA LEU A 111 21.48 -0.47 -9.43
C LEU A 111 20.20 0.27 -9.08
N ARG A 112 19.19 -0.44 -8.59
CA ARG A 112 17.87 0.07 -8.26
C ARG A 112 17.62 -0.07 -6.77
N ALA A 113 17.24 1.01 -6.09
CA ALA A 113 16.79 1.02 -4.71
C ALA A 113 15.61 0.04 -4.57
N GLU A 114 15.77 -0.97 -3.71
CA GLU A 114 14.78 -2.06 -3.57
C GLU A 114 13.74 -1.74 -2.49
N ARG A 115 14.03 -2.02 -1.22
CA ARG A 115 13.02 -1.98 -0.15
C ARG A 115 13.12 -0.78 0.77
N ILE A 116 14.32 -0.19 0.85
CA ILE A 116 14.67 0.98 1.66
C ILE A 116 15.63 1.88 0.88
N GLU A 117 15.74 3.16 1.26
CA GLU A 117 16.51 4.16 0.50
C GLU A 117 18.02 3.89 0.45
N ILE A 118 18.52 3.01 1.33
CA ILE A 118 19.94 2.68 1.49
C ILE A 118 20.40 1.42 0.73
N GLU A 119 19.51 0.65 0.09
CA GLU A 119 19.87 -0.61 -0.58
C GLU A 119 19.52 -0.60 -2.06
N PHE A 120 20.52 -0.73 -2.93
CA PHE A 120 20.39 -0.73 -4.38
C PHE A 120 20.85 -2.07 -4.99
N ALA A 121 20.13 -2.56 -6.00
CA ALA A 121 20.38 -3.85 -6.64
C ALA A 121 20.32 -3.80 -8.17
N ASN A 122 21.19 -4.51 -8.87
CA ASN A 122 21.09 -4.75 -10.30
C ASN A 122 20.63 -6.20 -10.56
N PRO A 123 19.39 -6.43 -11.02
CA PRO A 123 18.87 -7.80 -11.23
C PRO A 123 19.59 -8.60 -12.32
N GLN A 124 20.26 -7.92 -13.26
CA GLN A 124 20.92 -8.54 -14.41
C GLN A 124 22.33 -9.00 -14.06
N THR A 125 23.12 -8.11 -13.46
CA THR A 125 24.51 -8.42 -13.06
C THR A 125 24.59 -9.05 -11.68
N LYS A 126 23.49 -9.02 -10.92
CA LYS A 126 23.41 -9.40 -9.49
C LYS A 126 24.35 -8.58 -8.61
N MET A 127 24.71 -7.37 -9.06
CA MET A 127 25.44 -6.41 -8.24
C MET A 127 24.52 -5.82 -7.17
N MET A 128 25.05 -5.60 -5.97
CA MET A 128 24.35 -4.93 -4.87
C MET A 128 25.20 -3.81 -4.30
N VAL A 129 24.57 -2.72 -3.85
CA VAL A 129 25.19 -1.63 -3.08
C VAL A 129 24.31 -1.29 -1.88
N LYS A 130 24.89 -1.37 -0.68
CA LYS A 130 24.23 -1.02 0.58
C LYS A 130 24.96 0.12 1.28
N VAL A 131 24.27 1.24 1.49
CA VAL A 131 24.80 2.40 2.21
C VAL A 131 24.92 2.08 3.70
N THR A 132 26.12 2.27 4.26
CA THR A 132 26.48 2.02 5.66
C THR A 132 26.58 3.28 6.51
N GLU A 133 26.90 4.45 5.92
CA GLU A 133 26.95 5.75 6.62
C GLU A 133 26.63 6.91 5.67
N PRO A 134 25.82 7.94 6.03
CA PRO A 134 25.00 8.05 7.24
C PRO A 134 23.75 7.17 7.18
N ASN A 135 23.11 6.96 8.34
CA ASN A 135 21.93 6.10 8.48
C ASN A 135 20.63 6.66 7.88
N VAL A 136 20.56 7.98 7.66
CA VAL A 136 19.51 8.66 6.90
C VAL A 136 20.20 9.35 5.75
N LEU A 137 19.75 9.08 4.52
CA LEU A 137 20.47 9.61 3.39
C LEU A 137 20.40 11.14 3.38
N PRO A 138 21.51 11.81 3.09
CA PRO A 138 21.46 13.24 2.85
C PRO A 138 20.62 13.45 1.60
N TRP A 139 19.89 14.55 1.56
CA TRP A 139 18.98 14.88 0.46
C TRP A 139 19.65 14.87 -0.93
N TRP A 140 20.98 15.09 -1.02
CA TRP A 140 21.74 15.03 -2.27
C TRP A 140 22.06 13.61 -2.76
N PHE A 141 21.88 12.59 -1.92
CA PHE A 141 22.11 11.17 -2.23
C PHE A 141 20.87 10.30 -2.04
N THR A 142 19.84 10.83 -1.37
CA THR A 142 18.58 10.14 -1.14
C THR A 142 17.95 9.82 -2.50
N PRO A 143 17.60 8.55 -2.79
CA PRO A 143 16.81 8.23 -3.97
C PRO A 143 15.46 8.92 -3.82
N ASP A 144 14.95 9.48 -4.91
CA ASP A 144 13.67 10.20 -4.88
C ASP A 144 12.50 9.31 -4.42
N CYS A 145 12.66 7.98 -4.52
CA CYS A 145 11.78 7.01 -3.92
C CYS A 145 12.50 5.68 -3.63
N VAL A 146 12.12 5.05 -2.52
CA VAL A 146 12.37 3.63 -2.26
C VAL A 146 11.40 2.80 -3.12
N SER A 147 11.73 1.58 -3.56
CA SER A 147 10.70 0.74 -4.20
C SER A 147 9.64 0.34 -3.17
N LYS A 148 8.59 1.18 -3.09
CA LYS A 148 7.36 1.00 -2.33
C LYS A 148 6.46 -0.12 -2.88
N ARG A 149 7.05 -1.19 -3.43
CA ARG A 149 6.31 -2.42 -3.78
C ARG A 149 6.19 -3.40 -2.60
N PHE A 150 6.93 -3.24 -1.49
CA PHE A 150 7.23 -4.39 -0.63
C PHE A 150 7.02 -4.30 0.90
N GLU A 151 6.76 -3.15 1.54
CA GLU A 151 6.53 -3.14 3.01
C GLU A 151 5.38 -2.27 3.52
N ARG A 152 4.64 -1.57 2.64
CA ARG A 152 3.23 -1.36 2.98
C ARG A 152 2.57 -2.69 2.67
N SER A 153 2.30 -3.49 3.71
CA SER A 153 1.20 -4.44 3.59
C SER A 153 0.04 -3.61 3.08
N ASP A 154 -0.37 -3.80 1.83
CA ASP A 154 -1.51 -3.05 1.33
C ASP A 154 -2.64 -3.35 2.30
N GLU A 155 -3.02 -2.34 3.08
CA GLU A 155 -4.04 -2.49 4.11
C GLU A 155 -5.34 -2.98 3.44
N SER A 156 -5.50 -2.69 2.15
CA SER A 156 -6.53 -3.28 1.30
C SER A 156 -6.36 -4.81 1.20
N LEU A 157 -5.16 -5.32 0.89
CA LEU A 157 -4.91 -6.76 0.81
C LEU A 157 -5.15 -7.47 2.15
N LYS A 158 -4.72 -6.86 3.27
CA LYS A 158 -4.98 -7.35 4.63
C LYS A 158 -6.47 -7.40 4.97
N ASN A 159 -7.26 -6.49 4.41
CA ASN A 159 -8.70 -6.42 4.69
C ASN A 159 -9.56 -7.06 3.60
N PHE A 160 -8.95 -7.76 2.63
CA PHE A 160 -9.62 -8.25 1.43
C PHE A 160 -10.45 -7.15 0.72
N GLU A 161 -9.88 -5.96 0.64
CA GLU A 161 -10.45 -4.81 -0.06
C GLU A 161 -9.81 -4.63 -1.44
N CYS A 162 -10.57 -4.04 -2.34
CA CYS A 162 -10.06 -3.61 -3.63
C CYS A 162 -9.11 -2.42 -3.45
N GLY A 163 -7.87 -2.53 -3.90
CA GLY A 163 -6.89 -1.43 -3.89
C GLY A 163 -7.23 -0.22 -4.78
N VAL A 164 -8.44 -0.17 -5.37
CA VAL A 164 -8.96 1.02 -6.08
C VAL A 164 -10.06 1.70 -5.29
N CYS A 165 -11.10 0.97 -4.89
CA CYS A 165 -12.28 1.53 -4.25
C CYS A 165 -12.32 1.28 -2.73
N TYR A 166 -11.35 0.56 -2.17
CA TYR A 166 -11.25 0.18 -0.75
C TYR A 166 -12.50 -0.51 -0.16
N PHE A 167 -13.40 -1.01 -1.01
CA PHE A 167 -14.51 -1.86 -0.58
C PHE A 167 -14.11 -3.33 -0.63
N GLU A 168 -14.77 -4.12 0.20
CA GLU A 168 -14.54 -5.55 0.32
C GLU A 168 -14.71 -6.24 -1.05
N LEU A 169 -13.75 -7.06 -1.43
CA LEU A 169 -13.68 -7.70 -2.74
C LEU A 169 -14.90 -8.56 -3.02
N TRP A 170 -15.41 -9.28 -2.02
CA TRP A 170 -16.56 -10.16 -2.14
C TRP A 170 -17.91 -9.45 -2.35
N LYS A 171 -18.00 -8.13 -2.10
CA LYS A 171 -19.25 -7.35 -2.29
C LYS A 171 -19.57 -7.04 -3.74
N ALA A 172 -18.61 -7.20 -4.65
CA ALA A 172 -18.82 -7.07 -6.08
C ALA A 172 -18.03 -8.14 -6.82
N ARG A 173 -18.03 -8.11 -8.15
CA ARG A 173 -17.36 -9.13 -8.96
C ARG A 173 -15.85 -8.94 -8.83
N GLY A 174 -15.16 -9.85 -8.14
CA GLY A 174 -13.69 -9.84 -8.08
C GLY A 174 -13.06 -10.10 -9.45
N ALA A 175 -11.83 -9.66 -9.66
CA ALA A 175 -11.10 -9.89 -10.90
C ALA A 175 -9.58 -9.99 -10.69
N ALA A 176 -8.97 -10.78 -11.56
CA ALA A 176 -7.52 -10.87 -11.73
C ALA A 176 -7.08 -10.04 -12.95
N MET A 177 -5.95 -9.35 -12.79
CA MET A 177 -5.31 -8.58 -13.87
C MET A 177 -4.41 -9.50 -14.70
N ARG A 178 -4.57 -9.45 -16.03
CA ARG A 178 -3.83 -10.29 -16.97
C ARG A 178 -3.12 -9.47 -18.03
N ARG A 179 -2.03 -10.05 -18.53
CA ARG A 179 -1.38 -9.65 -19.77
C ARG A 179 -1.39 -10.84 -20.69
N TYR A 180 -2.14 -10.73 -21.78
CA TYR A 180 -2.51 -11.88 -22.60
C TYR A 180 -3.22 -12.93 -21.74
N THR A 181 -2.80 -14.20 -21.83
CA THR A 181 -3.41 -15.30 -21.08
C THR A 181 -2.87 -15.47 -19.66
N ARG A 182 -1.94 -14.63 -19.19
CA ARG A 182 -1.28 -14.81 -17.90
C ARG A 182 -1.58 -13.68 -16.92
N ARG A 183 -1.80 -14.03 -15.67
CA ARG A 183 -1.86 -13.12 -14.53
C ARG A 183 -0.54 -12.38 -14.37
N VAL A 184 -0.61 -11.11 -13.95
CA VAL A 184 0.58 -10.24 -13.86
C VAL A 184 1.04 -9.96 -12.44
N CYS A 185 0.17 -10.18 -11.45
CA CYS A 185 0.47 -10.01 -10.03
C CYS A 185 -0.60 -10.72 -9.17
N GLU A 186 -0.31 -10.89 -7.88
CA GLU A 186 -1.16 -11.57 -6.89
C GLU A 186 -2.32 -10.71 -6.34
N HIS A 187 -2.44 -9.45 -6.78
CA HIS A 187 -3.50 -8.57 -6.32
C HIS A 187 -4.83 -8.85 -7.04
N TYR A 188 -5.91 -8.73 -6.29
CA TYR A 188 -7.28 -8.76 -6.80
C TYR A 188 -7.92 -7.39 -6.61
N ILE A 189 -8.79 -7.01 -7.55
CA ILE A 189 -9.60 -5.80 -7.51
C ILE A 189 -10.98 -6.12 -8.06
N HIS A 190 -11.99 -5.27 -7.87
CA HIS A 190 -13.27 -5.50 -8.54
C HIS A 190 -13.11 -5.40 -10.06
N TYR A 191 -13.91 -6.19 -10.78
CA TYR A 191 -13.94 -6.25 -12.24
C TYR A 191 -14.22 -4.89 -12.84
N GLU A 192 -15.22 -4.18 -12.30
CA GLU A 192 -15.57 -2.82 -12.71
C GLU A 192 -14.42 -1.84 -12.45
N CYS A 193 -13.67 -2.03 -11.35
CA CYS A 193 -12.48 -1.24 -11.06
C CYS A 193 -11.37 -1.46 -12.06
N ALA A 194 -11.06 -2.71 -12.36
CA ALA A 194 -10.03 -3.04 -13.32
C ALA A 194 -10.41 -2.59 -14.75
N ALA A 195 -11.68 -2.74 -15.12
CA ALA A 195 -12.21 -2.30 -16.41
C ALA A 195 -12.12 -0.77 -16.55
N HIS A 196 -12.44 -0.02 -15.48
CA HIS A 196 -12.31 1.43 -15.48
C HIS A 196 -10.85 1.87 -15.66
N LEU A 197 -9.90 1.22 -14.97
CA LEU A 197 -8.47 1.50 -15.16
C LEU A 197 -8.01 1.27 -16.61
N LEU A 198 -8.53 0.24 -17.29
CA LEU A 198 -8.24 0.01 -18.72
C LEU A 198 -8.87 1.08 -19.62
N GLU A 199 -10.10 1.49 -19.35
CA GLU A 199 -10.79 2.56 -20.09
C GLU A 199 -9.99 3.86 -19.99
N GLU A 200 -9.60 4.24 -18.77
CA GLU A 200 -8.80 5.44 -18.47
C GLU A 200 -7.43 5.42 -19.14
N ALA A 201 -6.74 4.28 -19.10
CA ALA A 201 -5.46 4.12 -19.79
C ALA A 201 -5.59 4.40 -21.30
N ARG A 202 -6.71 3.98 -21.91
CA ARG A 202 -7.00 4.21 -23.34
C ARG A 202 -7.36 5.66 -23.62
N THR A 203 -8.24 6.26 -22.83
CA THR A 203 -8.78 7.60 -23.12
C THR A 203 -7.82 8.73 -22.77
N GLU A 204 -7.18 8.68 -21.61
CA GLU A 204 -6.37 9.80 -21.09
C GLU A 204 -4.92 9.73 -21.57
N HIS A 205 -4.38 8.52 -21.75
CA HIS A 205 -2.95 8.33 -22.04
C HIS A 205 -2.69 7.75 -23.43
N GLY A 206 -3.73 7.36 -24.18
CA GLY A 206 -3.57 6.63 -25.44
C GLY A 206 -2.82 5.30 -25.27
N ARG A 207 -2.82 4.71 -24.07
CA ARG A 207 -2.13 3.45 -23.74
C ARG A 207 -3.10 2.28 -23.83
N ASN A 208 -2.60 1.14 -24.30
CA ASN A 208 -3.37 -0.12 -24.32
C ASN A 208 -3.19 -0.97 -23.05
N GLU A 209 -2.41 -0.49 -22.08
CA GLU A 209 -2.10 -1.19 -20.83
C GLU A 209 -2.37 -0.26 -19.64
N ALA A 210 -3.04 -0.77 -18.62
CA ALA A 210 -3.18 -0.14 -17.31
C ALA A 210 -2.15 -0.71 -16.34
N GLU A 211 -2.00 -0.06 -15.18
CA GLU A 211 -1.09 -0.48 -14.11
C GLU A 211 -1.90 -0.86 -12.86
N CYS A 212 -1.55 -1.98 -12.24
CA CYS A 212 -2.14 -2.39 -10.96
C CYS A 212 -1.93 -1.27 -9.93
N PRO A 213 -2.96 -0.81 -9.22
CA PRO A 213 -2.82 0.30 -8.26
C PRO A 213 -1.94 -0.06 -7.05
N VAL A 214 -1.78 -1.36 -6.77
CA VAL A 214 -1.05 -1.87 -5.60
C VAL A 214 0.44 -1.99 -5.91
N CYS A 215 0.79 -2.69 -6.99
CA CYS A 215 2.19 -2.93 -7.34
C CYS A 215 2.63 -2.28 -8.64
N GLY A 216 1.76 -1.66 -9.43
CA GLY A 216 2.14 -1.10 -10.74
C GLY A 216 2.47 -2.14 -11.80
N ALA A 217 2.10 -3.42 -11.60
CA ALA A 217 2.21 -4.43 -12.66
C ALA A 217 1.30 -4.05 -13.84
N ARG A 218 1.85 -4.06 -15.06
CA ARG A 218 1.11 -3.70 -16.27
C ARG A 218 0.21 -4.82 -16.74
N PHE A 219 -1.04 -4.50 -17.07
CA PHE A 219 -2.05 -5.44 -17.55
C PHE A 219 -2.85 -4.83 -18.71
N ASN A 220 -3.38 -5.68 -19.59
CA ASN A 220 -4.19 -5.27 -20.75
C ASN A 220 -5.52 -6.04 -20.85
N GLU A 221 -5.73 -7.01 -19.97
CA GLU A 221 -6.93 -7.82 -19.89
C GLU A 221 -7.33 -7.97 -18.42
N VAL A 222 -8.64 -8.05 -18.18
CA VAL A 222 -9.23 -8.30 -16.87
C VAL A 222 -10.07 -9.55 -16.96
N LYS A 223 -9.84 -10.49 -16.05
CA LYS A 223 -10.62 -11.72 -15.98
C LYS A 223 -11.39 -11.74 -14.66
N GLU A 224 -12.71 -11.80 -14.79
CA GLU A 224 -13.61 -11.98 -13.64
C GLU A 224 -13.28 -13.28 -12.90
N MET A 225 -13.27 -13.22 -11.57
CA MET A 225 -13.10 -14.35 -10.68
C MET A 225 -14.33 -15.25 -10.74
N PRO A 226 -14.19 -16.52 -11.14
CA PRO A 226 -15.31 -17.44 -11.13
C PRO A 226 -15.83 -17.70 -9.71
N ASP A 227 -17.13 -17.94 -9.57
CA ASP A 227 -17.73 -18.36 -8.31
C ASP A 227 -17.25 -19.78 -7.97
N ILE A 228 -16.54 -19.92 -6.83
CA ILE A 228 -15.97 -21.20 -6.38
C ILE A 228 -17.01 -22.32 -6.23
N LEU A 229 -18.27 -22.00 -5.96
CA LEU A 229 -19.33 -22.97 -5.80
C LEU A 229 -19.88 -23.45 -7.15
N LYS A 230 -19.88 -22.58 -8.16
CA LYS A 230 -20.43 -22.86 -9.49
C LYS A 230 -19.37 -23.40 -10.46
N ASP A 231 -18.19 -22.81 -10.45
CA ASP A 231 -17.05 -23.17 -11.30
C ASP A 231 -15.75 -23.24 -10.49
N PRO A 232 -15.58 -24.26 -9.63
CA PRO A 232 -14.39 -24.41 -8.80
C PRO A 232 -13.11 -24.60 -9.62
N ARG A 233 -13.21 -25.19 -10.82
CA ARG A 233 -12.05 -25.38 -11.70
C ARG A 233 -11.60 -24.07 -12.32
N GLY A 234 -12.53 -23.26 -12.80
CA GLY A 234 -12.24 -21.92 -13.28
C GLY A 234 -11.66 -21.04 -12.17
N TRP A 235 -12.22 -21.12 -10.95
CA TRP A 235 -11.69 -20.40 -9.79
C TRP A 235 -10.22 -20.79 -9.53
N PHE A 236 -9.93 -22.09 -9.45
CA PHE A 236 -8.57 -22.61 -9.22
C PHE A 236 -7.58 -22.07 -10.26
N GLN A 237 -7.94 -22.12 -11.55
CA GLN A 237 -7.10 -21.65 -12.65
C GLN A 237 -6.80 -20.15 -12.63
N ILE A 238 -7.67 -19.32 -12.02
CA ILE A 238 -7.43 -17.89 -11.90
C ILE A 238 -6.62 -17.56 -10.65
N VAL A 239 -6.79 -18.35 -9.59
CA VAL A 239 -6.08 -18.17 -8.31
C VAL A 239 -4.61 -18.56 -8.40
N ASP A 240 -4.32 -19.60 -9.18
CA ASP A 240 -2.97 -20.03 -9.57
C ASP A 240 -2.26 -18.90 -10.35
N ALA A 241 -1.48 -18.10 -9.61
CA ALA A 241 -0.91 -16.85 -10.09
C ALA A 241 0.31 -17.08 -10.96
N ASP A 242 1.08 -18.12 -10.63
CA ASP A 242 2.33 -18.47 -11.31
C ASP A 242 2.13 -19.52 -12.43
N TYR A 243 0.93 -20.08 -12.55
CA TYR A 243 0.57 -21.14 -13.51
C TYR A 243 1.29 -22.45 -13.26
N GLY A 244 1.62 -22.74 -11.99
CA GLY A 244 2.25 -23.99 -11.56
C GLY A 244 1.30 -25.20 -11.63
N GLY A 245 -0.01 -24.97 -11.66
CA GLY A 245 -1.04 -26.01 -11.58
C GLY A 245 -1.38 -26.43 -10.15
N GLU A 246 -0.85 -25.71 -9.17
CA GLU A 246 -0.98 -25.97 -7.73
C GLU A 246 -1.20 -24.63 -7.02
N LEU A 247 -1.86 -24.63 -5.86
CA LEU A 247 -2.10 -23.42 -5.08
C LEU A 247 -1.30 -23.44 -3.79
N ASN A 248 -0.53 -22.38 -3.54
CA ASN A 248 0.08 -22.18 -2.23
C ASN A 248 -0.90 -21.51 -1.23
N ARG A 249 -0.50 -21.41 0.04
CA ARG A 249 -1.31 -20.84 1.12
C ARG A 249 -1.76 -19.40 0.85
N VAL A 250 -0.89 -18.56 0.29
CA VAL A 250 -1.15 -17.14 0.02
C VAL A 250 -2.18 -16.99 -1.11
N GLU A 251 -2.05 -17.80 -2.15
CA GLU A 251 -3.01 -17.83 -3.26
C GLU A 251 -4.40 -18.25 -2.79
N VAL A 252 -4.48 -19.33 -2.00
CA VAL A 252 -5.73 -19.79 -1.39
C VAL A 252 -6.35 -18.68 -0.54
N LEU A 253 -5.58 -18.07 0.36
CA LEU A 253 -6.04 -17.01 1.26
C LEU A 253 -6.63 -15.84 0.47
N ASN A 254 -5.86 -15.29 -0.47
CA ASN A 254 -6.27 -14.11 -1.22
C ASN A 254 -7.43 -14.42 -2.20
N GLY A 255 -7.43 -15.60 -2.82
CA GLY A 255 -8.50 -16.02 -3.73
C GLY A 255 -9.85 -16.22 -3.02
N LEU A 256 -9.83 -16.83 -1.83
CA LEU A 256 -11.05 -17.05 -1.04
C LEU A 256 -11.58 -15.73 -0.46
N GLY A 257 -10.68 -14.89 0.08
CA GLY A 257 -11.05 -13.55 0.56
C GLY A 257 -11.62 -12.63 -0.53
N THR A 258 -11.24 -12.86 -1.78
CA THR A 258 -11.79 -12.12 -2.93
C THR A 258 -13.23 -12.54 -3.28
N THR A 259 -13.60 -13.79 -3.02
CA THR A 259 -14.84 -14.39 -3.54
C THR A 259 -15.92 -14.64 -2.50
N MET A 260 -15.58 -14.56 -1.22
CA MET A 260 -16.50 -14.90 -0.13
C MET A 260 -16.38 -13.95 1.06
N PRO A 261 -17.47 -13.78 1.85
CA PRO A 261 -17.51 -12.93 3.03
C PRO A 261 -16.78 -13.54 4.24
N ILE A 262 -15.49 -13.85 4.09
CA ILE A 262 -14.71 -14.59 5.08
C ILE A 262 -13.78 -13.64 5.86
N SER A 263 -13.64 -13.89 7.16
CA SER A 263 -12.60 -13.26 8.00
C SER A 263 -11.22 -13.73 7.57
N ARG A 264 -10.30 -12.80 7.31
CA ARG A 264 -8.90 -13.14 7.02
C ARG A 264 -8.25 -13.93 8.15
N GLU A 265 -8.37 -13.45 9.38
CA GLU A 265 -7.83 -14.10 10.58
C GLU A 265 -8.34 -15.54 10.72
N LYS A 266 -9.65 -15.76 10.62
CA LYS A 266 -10.23 -17.10 10.74
C LYS A 266 -9.80 -18.01 9.60
N LEU A 267 -9.60 -17.46 8.40
CA LEU A 267 -9.16 -18.21 7.24
C LEU A 267 -7.67 -18.56 7.34
N GLU A 268 -6.83 -17.65 7.80
CA GLU A 268 -5.42 -17.90 8.12
C GLU A 268 -5.31 -19.00 9.18
N ASP A 269 -6.08 -18.92 10.26
CA ASP A 269 -6.15 -19.96 11.29
C ASP A 269 -6.62 -21.31 10.72
N ALA A 270 -7.66 -21.32 9.88
CA ALA A 270 -8.15 -22.53 9.26
C ALA A 270 -7.10 -23.14 8.31
N ILE A 271 -6.43 -22.30 7.51
CA ILE A 271 -5.34 -22.71 6.63
C ILE A 271 -4.22 -23.34 7.44
N GLU A 272 -3.77 -22.70 8.52
CA GLU A 272 -2.67 -23.22 9.33
C GLU A 272 -3.00 -24.57 9.99
N ASN A 273 -4.22 -24.70 10.53
CA ASN A 273 -4.61 -25.90 11.28
C ASN A 273 -5.00 -27.08 10.39
N HIS A 274 -5.55 -26.83 9.19
CA HIS A 274 -6.09 -27.88 8.32
C HIS A 274 -5.31 -28.09 7.02
N TRP A 275 -4.20 -27.37 6.78
CA TRP A 275 -3.45 -27.51 5.53
C TRP A 275 -3.08 -28.96 5.19
N HIS A 276 -2.62 -29.71 6.19
CA HIS A 276 -2.20 -31.11 6.05
C HIS A 276 -3.34 -32.07 5.65
N GLU A 277 -4.61 -31.67 5.82
CA GLU A 277 -5.76 -32.44 5.34
C GLU A 277 -6.01 -32.21 3.84
N TRP A 278 -5.66 -31.02 3.35
CA TRP A 278 -5.84 -30.60 1.95
C TRP A 278 -4.60 -30.88 1.09
N ASP A 279 -3.43 -30.96 1.72
CA ASP A 279 -2.12 -31.29 1.15
C ASP A 279 -1.58 -32.57 1.84
N PRO A 280 -2.14 -33.75 1.50
CA PRO A 280 -1.79 -35.01 2.14
C PRO A 280 -0.40 -35.53 1.77
N ASP A 281 0.19 -35.05 0.68
CA ASP A 281 1.54 -35.41 0.27
C ASP A 281 2.62 -34.49 0.87
N GLY A 282 2.23 -33.36 1.47
CA GLY A 282 3.10 -32.44 2.18
C GLY A 282 4.00 -31.64 1.25
N SER A 283 3.56 -31.41 0.01
CA SER A 283 4.28 -30.63 -1.00
C SER A 283 4.37 -29.13 -0.65
N GLY A 284 3.49 -28.65 0.23
CA GLY A 284 3.32 -27.24 0.56
C GLY A 284 2.34 -26.51 -0.36
N THR A 285 1.76 -27.21 -1.33
CA THR A 285 0.81 -26.69 -2.32
C THR A 285 -0.39 -27.64 -2.44
N ILE A 286 -1.48 -27.18 -3.05
CA ILE A 286 -2.68 -27.98 -3.27
C ILE A 286 -2.90 -28.13 -4.76
N THR A 287 -2.87 -29.35 -5.27
CA THR A 287 -3.19 -29.65 -6.67
C THR A 287 -4.69 -29.47 -6.94
N ALA A 288 -5.07 -29.30 -8.21
CA ALA A 288 -6.49 -29.22 -8.59
C ALA A 288 -7.29 -30.48 -8.21
N ARG A 289 -6.63 -31.64 -8.07
CA ARG A 289 -7.25 -32.89 -7.64
C ARG A 289 -7.55 -32.88 -6.16
N GLU A 290 -6.62 -32.44 -5.33
CA GLU A 290 -6.78 -32.35 -3.87
C GLU A 290 -7.80 -31.28 -3.48
N PHE A 291 -7.75 -30.13 -4.14
CA PHE A 291 -8.74 -29.07 -3.98
C PHE A 291 -10.19 -29.57 -4.15
N MET A 292 -10.38 -30.49 -5.09
CA MET A 292 -11.69 -31.06 -5.47
C MET A 292 -12.00 -32.42 -4.83
N LEU A 293 -11.15 -32.91 -3.92
CA LEU A 293 -11.33 -34.22 -3.30
C LEU A 293 -12.64 -34.26 -2.51
N ALA A 294 -13.52 -35.22 -2.81
CA ALA A 294 -14.81 -35.31 -2.13
C ALA A 294 -14.63 -35.60 -0.62
N GLY A 295 -15.32 -34.85 0.22
CA GLY A 295 -15.32 -35.00 1.68
C GLY A 295 -14.14 -34.34 2.40
N ASN A 296 -12.95 -34.35 1.80
CA ASN A 296 -11.71 -33.87 2.45
C ASN A 296 -11.01 -32.72 1.71
N GLY A 297 -11.41 -32.39 0.49
CA GLY A 297 -10.80 -31.30 -0.27
C GLY A 297 -11.13 -29.92 0.32
N LEU A 298 -10.24 -28.95 0.08
CA LEU A 298 -10.40 -27.56 0.54
C LEU A 298 -11.77 -26.99 0.13
N LYS A 299 -12.25 -27.24 -1.10
CA LYS A 299 -13.57 -26.76 -1.54
C LYS A 299 -14.69 -27.27 -0.62
N ASP A 300 -14.72 -28.56 -0.32
CA ASP A 300 -15.76 -29.17 0.52
C ASP A 300 -15.63 -28.72 1.99
N TYR A 301 -14.42 -28.42 2.45
CA TYR A 301 -14.20 -27.79 3.76
C TYR A 301 -14.84 -26.40 3.81
N ILE A 302 -14.53 -25.53 2.83
CA ILE A 302 -15.06 -24.17 2.77
C ILE A 302 -16.59 -24.17 2.71
N VAL A 303 -17.20 -25.03 1.89
CA VAL A 303 -18.66 -25.13 1.80
C VAL A 303 -19.30 -25.49 3.15
N ARG A 304 -18.69 -26.42 3.89
CA ARG A 304 -19.20 -26.86 5.20
C ARG A 304 -19.04 -25.80 6.28
N HIS A 305 -17.94 -25.05 6.26
CA HIS A 305 -17.57 -24.13 7.34
C HIS A 305 -17.75 -22.66 6.97
N ILE A 306 -18.40 -22.32 5.84
CA ILE A 306 -18.54 -20.92 5.39
C ILE A 306 -19.17 -20.02 6.46
N LYS A 307 -20.14 -20.52 7.24
CA LYS A 307 -20.77 -19.77 8.34
C LYS A 307 -19.86 -19.54 9.53
N GLU A 308 -18.88 -20.41 9.75
CA GLU A 308 -17.90 -20.27 10.83
C GLU A 308 -16.77 -19.33 10.40
N LEU A 309 -16.35 -19.45 9.13
CA LEU A 309 -15.37 -18.60 8.47
C LEU A 309 -15.90 -17.19 8.19
N GLU A 310 -17.22 -17.02 8.09
CA GLU A 310 -17.88 -15.72 8.03
C GLU A 310 -17.38 -14.88 9.21
N GLY A 311 -16.66 -13.81 8.88
CA GLY A 311 -16.29 -12.79 9.83
C GLY A 311 -17.46 -11.84 10.02
N LYS A 312 -17.63 -11.31 11.24
CA LYS A 312 -17.87 -9.87 11.28
C LYS A 312 -16.59 -9.31 10.66
N THR A 313 -16.66 -8.74 9.46
CA THR A 313 -15.51 -8.28 8.68
C THR A 313 -14.40 -7.77 9.63
N SER A 314 -13.32 -8.53 9.75
CA SER A 314 -12.49 -8.52 10.97
C SER A 314 -11.53 -7.35 11.05
N GLY A 315 -11.33 -6.61 9.97
CA GLY A 315 -10.90 -5.22 10.04
C GLY A 315 -12.16 -4.40 10.14
N LYS A 316 -12.42 -3.76 11.31
CA LYS A 316 -13.53 -2.80 11.53
C LYS A 316 -14.59 -2.96 10.45
N GLY A 317 -15.37 -4.05 10.53
CA GLY A 317 -16.35 -4.40 9.51
C GLY A 317 -17.46 -3.38 9.54
N MET A 318 -17.16 -2.22 8.97
CA MET A 318 -17.86 -0.97 9.14
C MET A 318 -19.25 -1.18 8.60
N ALA A 319 -20.18 -1.43 9.52
CA ALA A 319 -21.46 -0.82 9.29
C ALA A 319 -21.16 0.67 9.06
N ILE A 320 -21.70 1.27 8.00
CA ILE A 320 -21.58 2.72 7.78
C ILE A 320 -21.93 3.49 9.07
N LEU A 321 -22.81 2.91 9.88
CA LEU A 321 -23.21 3.42 11.18
C LEU A 321 -22.07 3.56 12.20
N ASP A 322 -20.94 2.90 11.98
CA ASP A 322 -19.77 2.95 12.86
C ASP A 322 -18.72 3.98 12.41
N ILE A 323 -18.86 4.57 11.20
CA ILE A 323 -17.99 5.67 10.77
C ILE A 323 -18.46 6.92 11.51
N PRO A 324 -17.62 7.59 12.34
CA PRO A 324 -17.99 8.86 12.92
C PRO A 324 -18.35 9.86 11.80
N ASP A 325 -19.29 10.75 12.04
CA ASP A 325 -19.69 11.71 11.03
C ASP A 325 -18.65 12.84 10.97
N LEU A 326 -18.04 13.07 9.80
CA LEU A 326 -16.95 14.03 9.64
C LEU A 326 -17.40 15.47 9.97
N ASP A 327 -18.66 15.82 9.69
CA ASP A 327 -19.20 17.16 9.90
C ASP A 327 -19.42 17.46 11.40
N THR A 328 -19.81 16.43 12.16
CA THR A 328 -20.22 16.58 13.57
C THR A 328 -19.18 16.09 14.58
N HIS A 329 -18.33 15.14 14.20
CA HIS A 329 -17.32 14.50 15.05
C HIS A 329 -15.98 14.31 14.29
N PRO A 330 -15.35 15.38 13.79
CA PRO A 330 -14.17 15.27 12.92
C PRO A 330 -12.96 14.63 13.61
N LEU A 331 -12.76 14.86 14.91
CA LEU A 331 -11.67 14.23 15.67
C LEU A 331 -11.84 12.72 15.74
N GLU A 332 -13.04 12.26 16.10
CA GLU A 332 -13.35 10.83 16.15
C GLU A 332 -13.21 10.20 14.76
N TRP A 333 -13.62 10.89 13.69
CA TRP A 333 -13.42 10.43 12.32
C TRP A 333 -11.94 10.31 11.98
N PHE A 334 -11.11 11.29 12.37
CA PHE A 334 -9.68 11.28 12.09
C PHE A 334 -8.98 10.13 12.83
N GLU A 335 -9.17 10.03 14.16
CA GLU A 335 -8.65 8.94 14.99
C GLU A 335 -9.17 7.57 14.52
N TYR A 336 -10.36 7.53 13.93
CA TYR A 336 -10.91 6.31 13.38
C TYR A 336 -10.11 5.81 12.17
N TRP A 337 -9.67 6.72 11.30
CA TRP A 337 -8.96 6.39 10.05
C TRP A 337 -7.45 6.32 10.18
N ASP A 338 -6.89 6.87 11.26
CA ASP A 338 -5.50 6.69 11.69
C ASP A 338 -5.30 5.25 12.21
N ALA A 339 -5.20 4.30 11.27
CA ALA A 339 -5.33 2.88 11.56
C ALA A 339 -4.17 2.36 12.42
N ASP A 340 -3.00 2.97 12.29
CA ASP A 340 -1.81 2.65 13.06
C ASP A 340 -1.64 3.52 14.32
N ASN A 341 -2.56 4.47 14.57
CA ASN A 341 -2.49 5.45 15.66
C ASN A 341 -1.18 6.27 15.62
N SER A 342 -0.70 6.60 14.42
CA SER A 342 0.49 7.45 14.23
C SER A 342 0.26 8.91 14.66
N GLY A 343 -0.99 9.29 14.90
CA GLY A 343 -1.45 10.64 15.10
C GLY A 343 -1.51 11.44 13.81
N THR A 344 -1.34 10.79 12.66
CA THR A 344 -1.35 11.41 11.34
C THR A 344 -2.09 10.53 10.33
N LEU A 345 -2.58 11.11 9.24
CA LEU A 345 -3.07 10.36 8.10
C LEU A 345 -2.08 10.45 6.96
N GLU A 346 -1.63 9.30 6.47
CA GLU A 346 -0.97 9.24 5.18
C GLU A 346 -1.99 9.45 4.04
N GLN A 347 -1.52 9.81 2.84
CA GLN A 347 -2.38 9.98 1.66
C GLN A 347 -3.32 8.79 1.43
N HIS A 348 -2.83 7.56 1.60
CA HIS A 348 -3.62 6.36 1.30
C HIS A 348 -4.73 6.11 2.32
N GLU A 349 -4.49 6.43 3.59
CA GLU A 349 -5.49 6.35 4.66
C GLU A 349 -6.57 7.40 4.45
N MET A 350 -6.18 8.64 4.13
CA MET A 350 -7.09 9.72 3.79
C MET A 350 -7.98 9.36 2.59
N VAL A 351 -7.39 8.85 1.50
CA VAL A 351 -8.14 8.45 0.30
C VAL A 351 -9.13 7.33 0.64
N ARG A 352 -8.66 6.30 1.36
CA ARG A 352 -9.52 5.20 1.84
C ARG A 352 -10.66 5.73 2.70
N ALA A 353 -10.37 6.66 3.58
CA ALA A 353 -11.33 7.27 4.50
C ALA A 353 -12.45 8.00 3.76
N PHE A 354 -12.11 8.85 2.79
CA PHE A 354 -13.11 9.56 1.99
C PHE A 354 -13.93 8.65 1.09
N VAL A 355 -13.31 7.64 0.47
CA VAL A 355 -14.05 6.68 -0.33
C VAL A 355 -15.07 5.93 0.53
N ARG A 356 -14.67 5.43 1.70
CA ARG A 356 -15.55 4.68 2.60
C ARG A 356 -16.63 5.55 3.25
N THR A 357 -16.34 6.82 3.49
CA THR A 357 -17.30 7.77 4.09
C THR A 357 -18.35 8.24 3.07
N PHE A 358 -17.94 8.54 1.84
CA PHE A 358 -18.81 9.25 0.87
C PHE A 358 -19.28 8.43 -0.32
N CYS A 359 -18.66 7.29 -0.61
CA CYS A 359 -18.95 6.50 -1.82
C CYS A 359 -19.85 5.31 -1.53
N VAL A 360 -20.84 5.53 -0.67
CA VAL A 360 -21.78 4.52 -0.19
C VAL A 360 -23.22 5.00 -0.30
N THR A 361 -24.16 4.08 -0.48
CA THR A 361 -25.59 4.37 -0.38
C THR A 361 -25.99 4.52 1.09
N ASN A 362 -27.20 5.03 1.33
CA ASN A 362 -27.80 5.10 2.68
C ASN A 362 -27.90 3.73 3.38
N TRP A 363 -27.70 2.63 2.66
CA TRP A 363 -27.87 1.26 3.15
C TRP A 363 -26.56 0.52 3.43
N GLY A 364 -25.39 1.07 3.12
CA GLY A 364 -24.15 0.28 3.22
C GLY A 364 -23.43 0.03 1.90
N GLU A 365 -24.14 0.21 0.78
CA GLU A 365 -23.71 -0.40 -0.48
C GLU A 365 -22.69 0.49 -1.20
N PRO A 366 -21.61 -0.10 -1.73
CA PRO A 366 -20.57 0.67 -2.40
C PRO A 366 -21.05 1.23 -3.73
N ILE A 367 -20.78 2.52 -3.97
CA ILE A 367 -21.01 3.20 -5.24
C ILE A 367 -19.67 3.26 -5.97
N LEU A 368 -19.30 2.16 -6.65
CA LEU A 368 -17.97 1.99 -7.25
C LEU A 368 -17.58 3.16 -8.16
N ARG A 369 -18.51 3.66 -8.99
CA ARG A 369 -18.20 4.79 -9.88
C ARG A 369 -17.74 6.04 -9.10
N ARG A 370 -18.46 6.36 -8.02
CA ARG A 370 -18.14 7.50 -7.14
C ARG A 370 -16.82 7.28 -6.42
N ALA A 371 -16.47 6.03 -6.08
CA ALA A 371 -15.21 5.70 -5.44
C ALA A 371 -13.98 6.05 -6.30
N PHE A 372 -14.03 5.83 -7.62
CA PHE A 372 -12.92 6.27 -8.49
C PHE A 372 -12.81 7.78 -8.55
N ASP A 373 -13.94 8.45 -8.76
CA ASP A 373 -13.98 9.91 -8.88
C ASP A 373 -13.47 10.54 -7.58
N MET A 374 -13.87 9.99 -6.42
CA MET A 374 -13.40 10.39 -5.10
C MET A 374 -11.90 10.14 -4.90
N ARG A 375 -11.37 8.97 -5.31
CA ARG A 375 -9.94 8.68 -5.22
C ARG A 375 -9.12 9.67 -6.04
N LYS A 376 -9.53 9.93 -7.28
CA LYS A 376 -8.87 10.93 -8.14
C LYS A 376 -8.90 12.30 -7.50
N LEU A 377 -10.07 12.74 -7.03
CA LEU A 377 -10.24 14.01 -6.35
C LEU A 377 -9.35 14.13 -5.10
N ALA A 378 -9.33 13.12 -4.24
CA ALA A 378 -8.50 13.06 -3.04
C ALA A 378 -7.00 13.19 -3.33
N VAL A 379 -6.49 12.49 -4.35
CA VAL A 379 -5.08 12.60 -4.75
C VAL A 379 -4.76 13.99 -5.34
N VAL A 380 -5.68 14.55 -6.13
CA VAL A 380 -5.56 15.90 -6.70
C VAL A 380 -5.53 16.94 -5.59
N VAL A 381 -6.51 16.96 -4.69
CA VAL A 381 -6.60 17.92 -3.58
C VAL A 381 -5.37 17.80 -2.66
N TRP A 382 -4.94 16.58 -2.33
CA TRP A 382 -3.71 16.36 -1.56
C TRP A 382 -2.51 17.07 -2.20
N SER A 383 -2.37 16.92 -3.52
CA SER A 383 -1.26 17.52 -4.27
C SER A 383 -1.41 19.03 -4.44
N GLU A 384 -2.63 19.54 -4.61
CA GLU A 384 -2.94 20.98 -4.73
C GLU A 384 -2.64 21.74 -3.43
N LEU A 385 -2.78 21.08 -2.28
CA LEU A 385 -2.38 21.60 -0.97
C LEU A 385 -0.87 21.51 -0.70
N GLY A 386 -0.08 21.11 -1.71
CA GLY A 386 1.38 21.08 -1.65
C GLY A 386 1.94 19.83 -0.95
N PHE A 387 1.11 18.82 -0.70
CA PHE A 387 1.56 17.60 -0.04
C PHE A 387 2.10 16.57 -1.04
N HIS A 388 3.22 15.90 -0.71
CA HIS A 388 3.76 14.78 -1.48
C HIS A 388 3.11 13.45 -1.08
N ALA A 389 3.19 12.45 -1.97
CA ALA A 389 2.57 11.13 -1.77
C ALA A 389 3.21 10.28 -0.64
N LEU A 390 4.35 10.73 -0.12
CA LEU A 390 5.05 10.12 1.01
C LEU A 390 4.63 10.69 2.34
N ASP A 391 3.98 11.84 2.31
CA ASP A 391 3.86 12.62 3.50
C ASP A 391 2.62 12.21 4.32
N SER A 392 2.55 12.70 5.55
CA SER A 392 1.39 12.58 6.43
C SER A 392 0.91 13.95 6.93
N ILE A 393 -0.34 14.03 7.37
CA ILE A 393 -0.96 15.22 7.94
C ILE A 393 -1.46 14.90 9.35
N ASP A 394 -1.33 15.82 10.30
CA ASP A 394 -1.98 15.67 11.60
C ASP A 394 -3.42 16.19 11.54
N PHE A 395 -4.13 16.04 12.65
CA PHE A 395 -5.53 16.42 12.76
C PHE A 395 -5.72 17.93 12.57
N GLU A 396 -4.69 18.68 12.92
CA GLU A 396 -4.63 20.12 12.86
C GLU A 396 -4.63 20.64 11.46
N THR A 397 -3.62 20.23 10.72
CA THR A 397 -3.42 20.54 9.32
C THR A 397 -4.61 20.05 8.51
N PHE A 398 -5.22 18.93 8.93
CA PHE A 398 -6.46 18.42 8.33
C PHE A 398 -7.66 19.37 8.51
N LEU A 399 -7.78 20.05 9.66
CA LEU A 399 -8.89 20.95 10.00
C LEU A 399 -8.61 22.45 9.82
N GLU A 400 -7.41 22.84 9.40
CA GLU A 400 -7.11 24.24 9.11
C GLU A 400 -8.13 24.83 8.11
N PRO A 401 -8.47 26.14 8.20
CA PRO A 401 -9.31 26.79 7.19
C PRO A 401 -8.73 26.59 5.79
N ASP A 402 -9.57 26.24 4.80
CA ASP A 402 -9.15 25.81 3.47
C ASP A 402 -8.27 24.53 3.45
N GLY A 403 -8.22 23.79 4.57
CA GLY A 403 -7.56 22.51 4.71
C GLY A 403 -8.32 21.35 4.04
N LEU A 404 -7.85 20.13 4.28
CA LEU A 404 -8.41 18.95 3.61
C LEU A 404 -9.87 18.69 4.00
N ALA A 405 -10.22 18.72 5.29
CA ALA A 405 -11.60 18.49 5.71
C ALA A 405 -12.54 19.53 5.11
N ASP A 406 -12.17 20.80 5.21
CA ASP A 406 -12.98 21.93 4.75
C ASP A 406 -13.21 21.89 3.23
N THR A 407 -12.16 21.60 2.46
CA THR A 407 -12.22 21.45 1.01
C THR A 407 -13.17 20.31 0.60
N PHE A 408 -13.14 19.18 1.31
CA PHE A 408 -13.99 18.04 0.98
C PHE A 408 -15.45 18.28 1.37
N ILE A 409 -15.72 18.85 2.55
CA ILE A 409 -17.07 19.17 3.02
C ILE A 409 -17.72 20.20 2.09
N HIS A 410 -16.99 21.27 1.74
CA HIS A 410 -17.49 22.27 0.79
C HIS A 410 -17.80 21.65 -0.60
N ASN A 411 -16.94 20.78 -1.11
CA ASN A 411 -17.17 20.10 -2.39
C ASN A 411 -18.31 19.06 -2.31
N GLN A 412 -18.54 18.45 -1.15
CA GLN A 412 -19.63 17.48 -0.93
C GLN A 412 -21.01 18.12 -1.11
N ILE A 413 -21.18 19.37 -0.67
CA ILE A 413 -22.41 20.15 -0.90
C ILE A 413 -22.71 20.26 -2.40
N HIS A 414 -21.67 20.45 -3.22
CA HIS A 414 -21.80 20.54 -4.67
C HIS A 414 -22.04 19.18 -5.33
N LEU A 415 -21.40 18.10 -4.88
CA LEU A 415 -21.61 16.75 -5.44
C LEU A 415 -23.04 16.24 -5.24
N ASN A 416 -23.67 16.54 -4.10
CA ASN A 416 -25.09 16.21 -3.89
C ASN A 416 -26.03 17.00 -4.82
N ALA A 417 -25.62 18.18 -5.28
CA ALA A 417 -26.38 18.98 -6.24
C ALA A 417 -26.33 18.44 -7.68
N PHE A 418 -25.29 17.69 -8.05
CA PHE A 418 -25.16 17.12 -9.41
C PHE A 418 -25.83 15.74 -9.58
N GLY A 419 -26.25 15.07 -8.49
CA GLY A 419 -26.73 13.68 -8.52
C GLY A 419 -28.25 13.45 -8.44
N THR A 420 -29.07 14.46 -8.14
CA THR A 420 -30.52 14.26 -7.92
C THR A 420 -31.36 14.30 -9.21
N GLY A 421 -30.75 14.50 -10.38
CA GLY A 421 -31.45 14.65 -11.66
C GLY A 421 -31.81 13.36 -12.41
N SER A 422 -31.48 12.16 -11.91
CA SER A 422 -31.66 10.89 -12.66
C SER A 422 -32.60 9.87 -12.01
N GLN A 423 -33.41 10.25 -11.01
CA GLN A 423 -34.60 9.46 -10.65
C GLN A 423 -35.77 9.85 -11.55
N GLY A 424 -35.78 9.31 -12.76
CA GLY A 424 -36.89 9.44 -13.68
C GLY A 424 -36.51 9.04 -15.08
N PHE A 425 -36.34 7.74 -15.33
CA PHE A 425 -36.85 7.00 -16.49
C PHE A 425 -36.72 5.50 -16.24
#